data_AF-A0AAQ2Z5R8-F1
#
_entry.id   AF-A0AAQ2Z5R8-F1
#
_cell.length_a   1.000
_cell.length_b   1.000
_cell.length_c   1.000
_cell.angle_alpha   90.00
_cell.angle_beta   90.00
_cell.angle_gamma   90.00
#
_symmetry.space_group_name_H-M   'P 1'
#
loop_
_entity.id
_entity.type
_entity.pdbx_description
1 polymer ?
#
loop_
_entity_poly.entity_id
_entity_poly.type
_entity_poly.pdbx_seq_one_letter_code
_entity_poly.pdbx_strand_id
1 'polypeptide(L)'
;MDKKTTGIVSYITLIGWLIAFCAGDKEGAKFHLNQSLVLYLASLINSIIISRIPICGWAVSGILSIVFFIFWIMGLVYACKDEEKELPLLGSIKILN
;
A
#
# COMPACT_ATOMS: atom_id res chain seq x y z
N MET A 1 -5.12 5.02 18.49
CA MET A 1 -5.09 6.04 17.41
C MET A 1 -6.49 6.13 16.82
N ASP A 2 -6.93 7.30 16.38
CA ASP A 2 -8.21 7.42 15.65
C ASP A 2 -8.10 6.81 14.23
N LYS A 3 -9.25 6.65 13.56
CA LYS A 3 -9.35 6.14 12.18
C LYS A 3 -8.37 6.81 11.22
N LYS A 4 -8.35 8.14 11.18
CA LYS A 4 -7.56 8.91 10.22
C LYS A 4 -6.06 8.72 10.46
N THR A 5 -5.63 8.85 11.72
CA THR A 5 -4.23 8.62 12.10
C THR A 5 -3.81 7.18 11.78
N THR A 6 -4.69 6.21 12.02
CA THR A 6 -4.46 4.79 11.69
C THR A 6 -4.26 4.61 10.18
N GLY A 7 -5.12 5.21 9.36
CA GLY A 7 -4.99 5.19 7.90
C GLY A 7 -3.70 5.82 7.40
N ILE A 8 -3.27 6.97 7.94
CA ILE A 8 -2.01 7.62 7.54
C ILE A 8 -0.80 6.76 7.90
N VAL A 9 -0.75 6.28 9.16
CA VAL A 9 0.38 5.50 9.68
C VAL A 9 0.57 4.19 8.89
N SER A 10 -0.52 3.62 8.34
CA SER A 10 -0.43 2.39 7.56
C SER A 10 0.35 2.55 6.24
N TYR A 11 0.49 3.76 5.71
CA TYR A 11 1.29 4.03 4.51
C TYR A 11 2.75 4.40 4.80
N ILE A 12 3.16 4.67 6.05
CA ILE A 12 4.51 5.24 6.29
C ILE A 12 5.62 4.22 6.05
N THR A 13 5.52 3.05 6.67
CA THR A 13 6.43 1.92 6.46
C THR A 13 5.69 0.61 6.73
N LEU A 14 6.28 -0.53 6.38
CA LEU A 14 5.73 -1.84 6.77
C LEU A 14 5.63 -1.97 8.31
N ILE A 15 6.57 -1.39 9.05
CA ILE A 15 6.53 -1.34 10.53
C ILE A 15 5.36 -0.44 10.98
N GLY A 16 5.19 0.73 10.36
CA GLY A 16 4.04 1.60 10.59
C GLY A 16 2.71 0.90 10.32
N TRP A 17 2.65 0.11 9.26
CA TRP A 17 1.49 -0.72 8.94
C TRP A 17 1.17 -1.73 10.05
N LEU A 18 2.17 -2.43 10.57
CA LEU A 18 1.98 -3.37 11.70
C LEU A 18 1.46 -2.63 12.95
N ILE A 19 2.01 -1.46 13.26
CA ILE A 19 1.54 -0.64 14.39
C ILE A 19 0.10 -0.20 14.18
N ALA A 20 -0.24 0.31 13.00
CA ALA A 20 -1.60 0.73 12.66
C ALA A 20 -2.60 -0.44 12.76
N PHE A 21 -2.20 -1.64 12.32
CA PHE A 21 -3.06 -2.83 12.38
C PHE A 21 -3.27 -3.35 13.81
N CYS A 22 -2.23 -3.36 14.65
CA CYS A 22 -2.29 -3.95 15.99
C CYS A 22 -2.78 -2.97 17.07
N ALA A 23 -2.49 -1.67 16.94
CA ALA A 23 -2.73 -0.66 17.97
C ALA A 23 -3.62 0.51 17.50
N GLY A 24 -4.03 0.52 16.23
CA GLY A 24 -4.93 1.52 15.66
C GLY A 24 -6.40 1.11 15.65
N ASP A 25 -7.23 1.98 15.06
CA ASP A 25 -8.64 1.70 14.79
C ASP A 25 -8.77 0.83 13.53
N LYS A 26 -8.66 -0.49 13.73
CA LYS A 26 -8.65 -1.48 12.64
C LYS A 26 -9.95 -1.50 11.83
N GLU A 27 -11.10 -1.43 12.50
CA GLU A 27 -12.40 -1.48 11.82
C GLU A 27 -12.70 -0.17 11.09
N GLY A 28 -12.40 0.98 11.72
CA GLY A 28 -12.60 2.29 11.11
C GLY A 28 -11.66 2.55 9.93
N ALA A 29 -10.40 2.13 10.02
CA ALA A 29 -9.37 2.38 9.00
C ALA A 29 -9.14 1.21 8.05
N LYS A 30 -10.05 0.22 8.04
CA LYS A 30 -9.91 -1.04 7.29
C LYS A 30 -9.62 -0.85 5.80
N PHE A 31 -10.24 0.15 5.18
CA PHE A 31 -10.00 0.50 3.78
C PHE A 31 -8.53 0.82 3.51
N HIS A 32 -7.96 1.78 4.25
CA HIS A 32 -6.57 2.20 4.10
C HIS A 32 -5.58 1.12 4.55
N LEU A 33 -5.90 0.37 5.60
CA LEU A 33 -5.10 -0.79 6.04
C LEU A 33 -5.01 -1.85 4.94
N ASN A 34 -6.13 -2.19 4.31
CA ASN A 34 -6.16 -3.16 3.22
C ASN A 34 -5.41 -2.64 1.99
N GLN A 35 -5.66 -1.40 1.59
CA GLN A 35 -5.06 -0.84 0.37
C GLN A 35 -3.54 -0.65 0.49
N SER A 36 -3.06 -0.17 1.64
CA SER A 36 -1.62 -0.09 1.93
C SER A 36 -0.97 -1.49 1.99
N LEU A 37 -1.65 -2.50 2.56
CA LEU A 37 -1.16 -3.88 2.56
C LEU A 37 -0.99 -4.43 1.13
N VAL A 38 -2.00 -4.25 0.28
CA VAL A 38 -1.94 -4.67 -1.14
C VAL A 38 -0.75 -4.03 -1.84
N LEU A 39 -0.50 -2.72 -1.62
CA LEU A 39 0.67 -2.03 -2.20
C LEU A 39 2.01 -2.60 -1.71
N TYR A 40 2.14 -2.90 -0.41
CA TYR A 40 3.37 -3.51 0.12
C TYR A 40 3.61 -4.91 -0.48
N LEU A 41 2.56 -5.72 -0.59
CA LEU A 41 2.65 -7.05 -1.19
C LEU A 41 2.98 -6.98 -2.68
N ALA A 42 2.36 -6.06 -3.43
CA ALA A 42 2.69 -5.83 -4.84
C ALA A 42 4.15 -5.40 -5.02
N SER A 43 4.64 -4.51 -4.15
CA SER A 43 6.03 -4.05 -4.15
C SER A 43 7.01 -5.19 -3.81
N LEU A 44 6.65 -6.06 -2.86
CA LEU A 44 7.43 -7.24 -2.52
C LEU A 44 7.53 -8.20 -3.72
N ILE A 45 6.42 -8.48 -4.41
CA ILE A 45 6.43 -9.30 -5.64
C ILE A 45 7.34 -8.69 -6.71
N ASN A 46 7.30 -7.36 -6.90
CA ASN A 46 8.16 -6.68 -7.86
C ASN A 46 9.65 -6.82 -7.52
N SER A 47 10.02 -6.81 -6.24
CA SER A 47 11.41 -7.05 -5.80
C SER A 47 11.89 -8.49 -6.06
N ILE A 48 10.99 -9.47 -6.12
CA ILE A 48 11.35 -10.83 -6.52
C ILE A 48 11.63 -10.89 -8.02
N ILE A 49 10.84 -10.20 -8.85
CA ILE A 49 11.02 -10.13 -10.30
C ILE A 49 12.39 -9.54 -10.65
N ILE A 50 12.77 -8.42 -10.02
CA ILE A 50 14.06 -7.76 -10.30
C ILE A 50 15.26 -8.64 -9.97
N SER A 51 15.15 -9.49 -8.94
CA SER A 51 16.25 -10.36 -8.50
C SER A 51 16.38 -11.66 -9.30
N ARG A 52 15.31 -12.12 -9.96
CA ARG A 52 15.27 -13.44 -10.61
C ARG A 52 15.31 -13.39 -12.14
N ILE A 53 14.87 -12.31 -12.78
CA ILE A 53 14.78 -12.21 -14.24
C ILE A 53 15.72 -11.11 -14.75
N PRO A 54 16.90 -11.46 -15.32
CA PRO A 54 17.85 -10.46 -15.80
C PRO A 54 17.36 -9.72 -17.05
N ILE A 55 17.86 -8.51 -17.27
CA ILE A 55 17.63 -7.62 -18.43
C ILE A 55 16.16 -7.21 -18.60
N CYS A 56 15.29 -8.11 -19.07
CA CYS A 56 13.87 -7.81 -19.30
C CYS A 56 13.11 -7.55 -17.99
N GLY A 57 13.43 -8.32 -16.94
CA GLY A 57 12.81 -8.14 -15.63
C GLY A 57 13.16 -6.80 -14.99
N TRP A 58 14.35 -6.27 -15.24
CA TRP A 58 14.79 -4.98 -14.69
C TRP A 58 14.02 -3.81 -15.30
N ALA A 59 13.85 -3.79 -16.62
CA ALA A 59 13.11 -2.74 -17.30
C ALA A 59 11.64 -2.69 -16.83
N VAL A 60 10.96 -3.85 -16.81
CA VAL A 60 9.57 -3.96 -16.35
C VAL A 60 9.46 -3.60 -14.86
N SER A 61 10.36 -4.11 -14.03
CA SER A 61 10.34 -3.85 -12.58
C SER A 61 10.61 -2.38 -12.25
N GLY A 62 11.45 -1.69 -13.03
CA GLY A 62 11.68 -0.26 -12.91
C GLY A 62 10.41 0.55 -13.16
N ILE A 63 9.67 0.24 -14.22
CA ILE A 63 8.39 0.89 -14.53
C ILE A 63 7.35 0.61 -13.43
N LEU A 64 7.22 -0.64 -12.98
CA LEU A 64 6.31 -1.01 -11.90
C LEU A 64 6.64 -0.30 -10.58
N SER A 65 7.93 -0.12 -10.27
CA SER A 65 8.36 0.60 -9.08
C SER A 65 7.87 2.05 -9.07
N ILE A 66 7.95 2.74 -10.22
CA ILE A 66 7.44 4.10 -10.38
C ILE A 66 5.92 4.14 -10.22
N VAL A 67 5.19 3.20 -10.84
CA VAL A 67 3.73 3.11 -10.73
C VAL A 67 3.30 2.89 -9.28
N PHE A 68 3.94 1.95 -8.56
CA PHE A 68 3.64 1.69 -7.16
C PHE A 68 4.00 2.86 -6.26
N PHE A 69 5.08 3.59 -6.55
CA PHE A 69 5.41 4.81 -5.83
C PHE A 69 4.35 5.91 -6.02
N ILE A 70 3.83 6.10 -7.24
CA ILE A 70 2.72 7.03 -7.50
C ILE A 70 1.46 6.59 -6.72
N PHE A 71 1.12 5.30 -6.76
CA PHE A 71 -0.03 4.77 -6.02
C PHE A 71 0.13 4.89 -4.50
N TRP A 72 1.35 4.75 -3.99
CA TRP A 72 1.67 4.98 -2.59
C TRP A 72 1.40 6.44 -2.19
N ILE A 73 1.88 7.42 -2.98
CA ILE A 73 1.59 8.84 -2.77
C ILE A 73 0.08 9.11 -2.82
N MET A 74 -0.63 8.58 -3.83
CA MET A 74 -2.08 8.75 -3.94
C MET A 74 -2.81 8.21 -2.71
N GLY A 75 -2.48 6.99 -2.28
CA GLY A 75 -3.09 6.36 -1.11
C GLY A 75 -2.84 7.15 0.17
N LEU A 76 -1.60 7.64 0.35
CA LEU A 76 -1.25 8.51 1.47
C LEU A 76 -2.02 9.83 1.45
N VAL A 77 -2.15 10.47 0.29
CA VAL A 77 -2.92 11.71 0.13
C VAL A 77 -4.40 11.49 0.45
N TYR A 78 -4.99 10.38 0.00
CA TYR A 78 -6.36 10.02 0.32
C TYR A 78 -6.55 9.76 1.82
N ALA A 79 -5.62 9.07 2.47
CA ALA A 79 -5.63 8.89 3.93
C ALA A 79 -5.52 10.22 4.68
N CYS A 80 -4.66 11.14 4.23
CA CYS A 80 -4.56 12.48 4.81
C CYS A 80 -5.85 13.30 4.66
N LYS A 81 -6.63 13.05 3.60
CA LYS A 81 -7.94 13.65 3.36
C LYS A 81 -9.10 12.89 4.01
N ASP A 82 -8.84 11.73 4.62
CA ASP A 82 -9.85 10.81 5.15
C ASP A 82 -10.86 10.36 4.07
N GLU A 83 -10.37 10.18 2.83
CA GLU A 83 -11.15 9.73 1.68
C GLU A 83 -10.86 8.26 1.35
N GLU A 84 -11.90 7.42 1.32
CA GLU A 84 -11.78 6.01 0.93
C GLU A 84 -11.87 5.84 -0.58
N LYS A 85 -10.87 6.37 -1.30
CA LYS A 85 -10.77 6.28 -2.76
C LYS A 85 -9.86 5.14 -3.20
N GLU A 86 -10.38 4.28 -4.07
CA GLU A 86 -9.65 3.17 -4.62
C GLU A 86 -8.52 3.63 -5.56
N LEU A 87 -7.35 2.99 -5.42
CA LEU A 87 -6.25 3.14 -6.35
C LEU A 87 -6.56 2.40 -7.66
N PRO A 88 -6.16 2.96 -8.82
CA PRO A 88 -6.32 2.25 -10.09
C PRO A 88 -5.67 0.87 -10.04
N LEU A 89 -6.31 -0.14 -10.63
CA LEU A 89 -5.85 -1.53 -10.75
C LEU A 89 -5.73 -2.33 -9.44
N LEU A 90 -5.48 -1.70 -8.29
CA LEU A 90 -5.23 -2.37 -7.01
C LEU A 90 -6.35 -2.20 -5.98
N GLY A 91 -7.25 -1.23 -6.17
CA GLY A 91 -8.28 -0.91 -5.17
C GLY A 91 -9.38 -1.95 -4.98
N SER A 92 -9.61 -2.81 -5.97
CA SER A 92 -10.59 -3.88 -5.89
C SER A 92 -10.12 -5.11 -5.11
N ILE A 93 -8.82 -5.21 -4.79
CA ILE A 93 -8.24 -6.37 -4.09
C ILE A 93 -8.53 -6.24 -2.59
N LYS A 94 -9.32 -7.18 -2.05
CA LYS A 94 -9.67 -7.24 -0.62
C LYS A 94 -9.00 -8.45 0.03
N ILE A 95 -8.12 -8.18 0.99
CA ILE A 95 -7.39 -9.15 1.81
C ILE A 95 -7.96 -9.14 3.23
N LEU A 96 -8.27 -7.96 3.77
CA LEU A 96 -8.87 -7.79 5.09
C LEU A 96 -10.39 -7.78 4.96
N ASN A 97 -11.04 -8.81 5.50
CA ASN A 97 -12.49 -9.00 5.53
C ASN A 97 -13.13 -8.50 6.81
#